data_AF-A0A089HYY1-F1
#
_entry.id   AF-A0A089HYY1-F1
#
_cell.length_a   1.000
_cell.length_b   1.000
_cell.length_c   1.000
_cell.angle_alpha   90.00
_cell.angle_beta   90.00
_cell.angle_gamma   90.00
#
_symmetry.space_group_name_H-M   'P 1'
#
loop_
_entity.id
_entity.type
_entity.pdbx_description
1 polymer ?
#
loop_
_entity_poly.entity_id
_entity_poly.type
_entity_poly.pdbx_seq_one_letter_code
_entity_poly.pdbx_strand_id
1 'polypeptide(L)'
;MFIKNDESINAKFLYRKPVVIGVLDDSDNDFNDMSWMVDNSWELLKVKFSESSFQELVVGLVEIFIGGQPNYSTLGEMFGNDTKVEGDVEKVVYKISNIERNSNDIIRVEMYLDPINRNIKDLFLYVQEGLDKLKLKEILNEKYEGVSIELNSEFIITGKDYRIIIGGK
;
A
#
# COMPACT_ATOMS: atom_id res chain seq x y z
N MET A 1 12.09 7.80 -8.56
CA MET A 1 10.64 7.65 -8.32
C MET A 1 10.30 6.19 -8.57
N PHE A 2 9.55 5.56 -7.69
CA PHE A 2 9.25 4.12 -7.68
C PHE A 2 8.29 3.72 -8.82
N ILE A 3 7.25 4.53 -9.04
CA ILE A 3 6.24 4.32 -10.10
C ILE A 3 6.44 5.29 -11.28
N LYS A 4 6.72 6.57 -11.02
CA LYS A 4 6.72 7.62 -12.07
C LYS A 4 7.87 7.57 -13.09
N ASN A 5 8.95 6.82 -12.85
CA ASN A 5 10.06 6.67 -13.81
C ASN A 5 10.02 5.34 -14.57
N ASP A 6 9.01 4.50 -14.32
CA ASP A 6 8.85 3.25 -15.03
C ASP A 6 7.64 3.37 -15.96
N GLU A 7 7.90 3.84 -17.19
CA GLU A 7 6.87 3.97 -18.23
C GLU A 7 6.19 2.62 -18.56
N SER A 8 6.74 1.50 -18.08
CA SER A 8 6.15 0.17 -18.23
C SER A 8 5.08 -0.18 -17.19
N ILE A 9 4.93 0.59 -16.10
CA ILE A 9 3.94 0.32 -15.05
C ILE A 9 2.80 1.35 -15.09
N ASN A 10 1.65 0.91 -15.58
CA ASN A 10 0.39 1.64 -15.49
C ASN A 10 -0.31 1.34 -14.17
N ALA A 11 -0.05 2.15 -13.13
CA ALA A 11 -0.59 1.94 -11.78
C ALA A 11 -2.11 2.27 -11.61
N LYS A 12 -2.86 2.56 -12.68
CA LYS A 12 -4.29 2.91 -12.60
C LYS A 12 -5.14 1.83 -11.91
N PHE A 13 -4.76 0.56 -12.09
CA PHE A 13 -5.47 -0.57 -11.47
C PHE A 13 -5.52 -0.47 -9.94
N LEU A 14 -4.54 0.18 -9.30
CA LEU A 14 -4.52 0.40 -7.85
C LEU A 14 -5.69 1.27 -7.36
N TYR A 15 -6.29 2.12 -8.19
CA TYR A 15 -7.28 3.12 -7.76
C TYR A 15 -8.72 2.75 -8.15
N ARG A 16 -8.94 1.50 -8.55
CA ARG A 16 -10.27 0.97 -8.83
C ARG A 16 -11.11 0.94 -7.57
N LYS A 17 -12.43 1.08 -7.72
CA LYS A 17 -13.31 1.05 -6.54
C LYS A 17 -13.18 -0.29 -5.79
N PRO A 18 -13.17 -0.26 -4.46
CA PRO A 18 -13.17 -1.47 -3.65
C PRO A 18 -14.44 -2.29 -3.92
N VAL A 19 -14.27 -3.57 -4.23
CA VAL A 19 -15.39 -4.50 -4.36
C VAL A 19 -15.99 -4.74 -2.97
N VAL A 20 -17.21 -4.28 -2.76
CA VAL A 20 -17.92 -4.47 -1.49
C VAL A 20 -18.77 -5.74 -1.58
N ILE A 21 -18.39 -6.77 -0.83
CA ILE A 21 -19.14 -8.03 -0.77
C ILE A 21 -20.59 -7.76 -0.34
N GLY A 22 -21.55 -8.24 -1.13
CA GLY A 22 -22.99 -8.05 -0.89
C GLY A 22 -23.62 -6.87 -1.64
N VAL A 23 -22.82 -6.07 -2.36
CA VAL A 23 -23.29 -5.04 -3.28
C VAL A 23 -23.03 -5.52 -4.70
N LEU A 24 -24.07 -5.53 -5.54
CA LEU A 24 -23.88 -5.69 -6.99
C LEU A 24 -23.28 -4.37 -7.50
N ASP A 25 -21.99 -4.39 -7.81
CA ASP A 25 -21.30 -3.25 -8.40
C ASP A 25 -21.31 -3.37 -9.92
N ASP A 26 -22.27 -2.69 -10.56
CA ASP A 26 -22.36 -2.59 -12.02
C ASP A 26 -21.46 -1.49 -12.61
N SER A 27 -20.58 -0.86 -11.80
CA SER A 27 -19.75 0.27 -12.24
C SER A 27 -18.46 -0.14 -12.98
N ASP A 28 -18.18 -1.43 -13.09
CA ASP A 28 -17.06 -2.03 -13.84
C ASP A 28 -17.41 -2.34 -15.33
N ASN A 29 -18.36 -1.63 -15.91
CA ASN A 29 -18.79 -1.85 -17.31
C ASN A 29 -17.98 -1.08 -18.37
N ASP A 30 -16.94 -0.32 -18.01
CA ASP A 30 -16.07 0.30 -19.02
C ASP A 30 -14.94 -0.66 -19.44
N PHE A 31 -15.21 -1.45 -20.48
CA PHE A 31 -14.22 -2.33 -21.12
C PHE A 31 -12.93 -1.59 -21.52
N ASN A 32 -12.94 -0.26 -21.71
CA ASN A 32 -11.74 0.51 -22.02
C ASN A 32 -10.82 0.75 -20.81
N ASP A 33 -11.32 0.58 -19.57
CA ASP A 33 -10.52 0.74 -18.35
C ASP A 33 -9.79 -0.56 -17.96
N MET A 34 -9.88 -1.61 -18.78
CA MET A 34 -9.14 -2.87 -18.63
C MET A 34 -7.75 -2.85 -19.29
N SER A 35 -7.21 -1.67 -19.65
CA SER A 35 -5.87 -1.58 -20.28
C SER A 35 -4.74 -2.29 -19.50
N TRP A 36 -4.84 -2.35 -18.17
CA TRP A 36 -3.93 -3.08 -17.28
C TRP A 36 -4.09 -4.62 -17.31
N MET A 37 -5.20 -5.16 -17.84
CA MET A 37 -5.35 -6.60 -18.11
C MET A 37 -4.63 -7.02 -19.39
N VAL A 38 -4.19 -6.05 -20.19
CA VAL A 38 -3.53 -6.24 -21.48
C VAL A 38 -2.04 -5.91 -21.41
N ASP A 39 -1.55 -5.43 -20.26
CA ASP A 39 -0.15 -5.20 -19.96
C ASP A 39 0.28 -5.94 -18.69
N ASN A 40 1.59 -6.09 -18.48
CA ASN A 40 2.15 -6.81 -17.33
C ASN A 40 2.34 -5.90 -16.10
N SER A 41 1.61 -4.77 -15.99
CA SER A 41 1.86 -3.76 -14.94
C SER A 41 1.62 -4.30 -13.55
N TRP A 42 0.63 -5.17 -13.37
CA TRP A 42 0.32 -5.81 -12.09
C TRP A 42 1.49 -6.69 -11.65
N GLU A 43 1.99 -7.56 -12.54
CA GLU A 43 3.13 -8.45 -12.27
C GLU A 43 4.40 -7.64 -12.00
N LEU A 44 4.67 -6.61 -12.81
CA LEU A 44 5.84 -5.75 -12.64
C LEU A 44 5.81 -5.02 -11.30
N LEU A 45 4.66 -4.48 -10.90
CA LEU A 45 4.53 -3.83 -9.59
C LEU A 45 4.69 -4.84 -8.45
N LYS A 46 4.14 -6.04 -8.59
CA LYS A 46 4.31 -7.11 -7.61
C LYS A 46 5.77 -7.54 -7.46
N VAL A 47 6.51 -7.66 -8.57
CA VAL A 47 7.97 -7.89 -8.57
C VAL A 47 8.69 -6.76 -7.86
N LYS A 48 8.36 -5.49 -8.14
CA LYS A 48 8.95 -4.35 -7.42
C LYS A 48 8.67 -4.39 -5.92
N PHE A 49 7.45 -4.74 -5.52
CA PHE A 49 7.11 -4.92 -4.11
C PHE A 49 7.88 -6.09 -3.48
N SER A 50 8.21 -7.14 -4.22
CA SER A 50 8.94 -8.29 -3.69
C SER A 50 10.45 -8.05 -3.58
N GLU A 51 11.03 -7.35 -4.56
CA GLU A 51 12.49 -7.26 -4.76
C GLU A 51 13.13 -5.95 -4.29
N SER A 52 12.35 -4.86 -4.19
CA SER A 52 12.90 -3.56 -3.79
C SER A 52 13.37 -3.54 -2.34
N SER A 53 14.35 -2.67 -2.07
CA SER A 53 14.74 -2.40 -0.68
C SER A 53 13.55 -1.87 0.12
N PHE A 54 13.58 -2.07 1.45
CA PHE A 54 12.52 -1.55 2.31
C PHE A 54 12.30 -0.04 2.15
N GLN A 55 13.38 0.73 2.02
CA GLN A 55 13.28 2.18 1.82
C GLN A 55 12.62 2.52 0.48
N GLU A 56 12.97 1.83 -0.59
CA GLU A 56 12.33 2.02 -1.90
C GLU A 56 10.86 1.65 -1.88
N LEU A 57 10.48 0.55 -1.21
CA LEU A 57 9.09 0.18 -1.01
C LEU A 57 8.33 1.29 -0.30
N VAL A 58 8.83 1.80 0.82
CA VAL A 58 8.13 2.84 1.59
C VAL A 58 7.99 4.12 0.77
N VAL A 59 9.03 4.52 0.02
CA VAL A 59 8.93 5.62 -0.94
C VAL A 59 7.85 5.34 -1.98
N GLY A 60 7.77 4.12 -2.52
CA GLY A 60 6.74 3.69 -3.45
C GLY A 60 5.33 3.77 -2.88
N LEU A 61 5.14 3.34 -1.64
CA LEU A 61 3.86 3.45 -0.94
C LEU A 61 3.45 4.92 -0.77
N VAL A 62 4.38 5.79 -0.38
CA VAL A 62 4.12 7.25 -0.32
C VAL A 62 3.72 7.80 -1.69
N GLU A 63 4.38 7.39 -2.79
CA GLU A 63 3.99 7.78 -4.15
C GLU A 63 2.57 7.31 -4.52
N ILE A 64 2.21 6.07 -4.16
CA ILE A 64 0.87 5.51 -4.39
C ILE A 64 -0.17 6.36 -3.67
N PHE A 65 0.01 6.63 -2.38
CA PHE A 65 -0.96 7.39 -1.61
C PHE A 65 -1.01 8.89 -1.98
N ILE A 66 0.08 9.47 -2.48
CA ILE A 66 0.07 10.81 -3.09
C ILE A 66 -0.73 10.80 -4.40
N GLY A 67 -0.70 9.70 -5.14
CA GLY A 67 -1.45 9.51 -6.39
C GLY A 67 -2.96 9.41 -6.20
N GLY A 68 -3.42 9.00 -5.01
CA GLY A 68 -4.84 8.88 -4.69
C GLY A 68 -5.11 7.89 -3.55
N GLN A 69 -6.35 7.42 -3.46
CA GLN A 69 -6.76 6.40 -2.49
C GLN A 69 -6.68 5.01 -3.14
N PRO A 70 -5.63 4.21 -2.85
CA PRO A 70 -5.53 2.88 -3.42
C PRO A 70 -6.59 1.96 -2.83
N ASN A 71 -7.06 1.06 -3.68
CA ASN A 71 -7.88 -0.07 -3.35
C ASN A 71 -7.12 -1.01 -2.42
N TYR A 72 -7.69 -1.29 -1.24
CA TYR A 72 -7.04 -2.10 -0.22
C TYR A 72 -6.76 -3.54 -0.65
N SER A 73 -7.65 -4.16 -1.44
CA SER A 73 -7.46 -5.55 -1.86
C SER A 73 -6.36 -5.61 -2.92
N THR A 74 -6.41 -4.72 -3.90
CA THR A 74 -5.40 -4.65 -4.98
C THR A 74 -4.02 -4.27 -4.43
N LEU A 75 -3.93 -3.32 -3.51
CA LEU A 75 -2.66 -3.01 -2.83
C LEU A 75 -2.21 -4.19 -1.96
N GLY A 76 -3.14 -4.90 -1.31
CA GLY A 76 -2.87 -6.07 -0.50
C GLY A 76 -2.23 -7.22 -1.29
N GLU A 77 -2.70 -7.47 -2.51
CA GLU A 77 -2.15 -8.49 -3.42
C GLU A 77 -0.68 -8.27 -3.79
N MET A 78 -0.22 -7.00 -3.73
CA MET A 78 1.19 -6.66 -3.96
C MET A 78 2.09 -7.16 -2.82
N PHE A 79 1.54 -7.36 -1.62
CA PHE A 79 2.27 -7.86 -0.45
C PHE A 79 2.22 -9.39 -0.32
N GLY A 80 1.16 -10.07 -0.75
CA GLY A 80 1.07 -11.54 -0.68
C GLY A 80 -0.35 -12.10 -0.76
N ASN A 81 -0.50 -13.40 -0.52
CA ASN A 81 -1.66 -14.20 -0.96
C ASN A 81 -2.49 -14.89 0.16
N ASP A 82 -2.32 -14.53 1.44
CA ASP A 82 -3.18 -15.02 2.54
C ASP A 82 -3.77 -13.84 3.31
N THR A 83 -4.99 -13.46 2.89
CA THR A 83 -5.66 -12.25 3.37
C THR A 83 -6.85 -12.60 4.25
N LYS A 84 -6.93 -11.92 5.39
CA LYS A 84 -8.07 -12.02 6.31
C LYS A 84 -8.69 -10.66 6.48
N VAL A 85 -10.01 -10.61 6.33
CA VAL A 85 -10.79 -9.42 6.65
C VAL A 85 -11.44 -9.65 8.01
N GLU A 86 -11.08 -8.84 8.98
CA GLU A 86 -11.74 -8.79 10.27
C GLU A 86 -12.44 -7.45 10.38
N GLY A 87 -13.74 -7.43 10.67
CA GLY A 87 -14.42 -6.16 10.87
C GLY A 87 -15.68 -6.25 11.71
N ASP A 88 -15.99 -5.14 12.35
CA ASP A 88 -17.27 -4.84 12.99
C ASP A 88 -17.84 -3.51 12.44
N VAL A 89 -18.86 -2.97 13.11
CA VAL A 89 -19.55 -1.74 12.68
C VAL A 89 -18.62 -0.52 12.72
N GLU A 90 -17.57 -0.54 13.55
CA GLU A 90 -16.70 0.60 13.80
C GLU A 90 -15.35 0.48 13.09
N LYS A 91 -14.90 -0.74 12.80
CA LYS A 91 -13.55 -0.99 12.28
C LYS A 91 -13.55 -2.12 11.26
N VAL A 92 -12.91 -1.89 10.10
CA VAL A 92 -12.59 -2.95 9.15
C VAL A 92 -11.09 -3.00 8.96
N VAL A 93 -10.50 -4.18 9.19
CA VAL A 93 -9.08 -4.44 9.09
C VAL A 93 -8.83 -5.51 8.04
N TYR A 94 -8.05 -5.15 7.03
CA TYR A 94 -7.54 -6.08 6.03
C TYR A 94 -6.13 -6.52 6.43
N LYS A 95 -5.90 -7.81 6.66
CA LYS A 95 -4.63 -8.36 7.16
C LYS A 95 -3.98 -9.25 6.12
N ILE A 96 -2.70 -9.05 5.84
CA ILE A 96 -1.87 -9.95 5.04
C ILE A 96 -0.80 -10.53 5.95
N SER A 97 -0.84 -11.86 6.14
CA SER A 97 0.10 -12.56 7.04
C SER A 97 1.15 -13.39 6.30
N ASN A 98 0.84 -13.85 5.08
CA ASN A 98 1.82 -14.50 4.22
C ASN A 98 2.42 -13.47 3.26
N ILE A 99 3.53 -12.86 3.67
CA ILE A 99 4.21 -11.80 2.91
C ILE A 99 5.16 -12.42 1.88
N GLU A 100 5.01 -12.00 0.61
CA GLU A 100 5.79 -12.46 -0.54
C GLU A 100 6.93 -11.47 -0.84
N ARG A 101 7.79 -11.20 0.15
CA ARG A 101 8.97 -10.33 0.01
C ARG A 101 10.27 -11.11 0.14
N ASN A 102 11.19 -10.92 -0.80
CA ASN A 102 12.46 -11.65 -0.85
C ASN A 102 13.38 -11.36 0.34
N SER A 103 13.37 -10.12 0.84
CA SER A 103 14.17 -9.69 2.00
C SER A 103 13.64 -10.21 3.34
N ASN A 104 12.39 -10.70 3.39
CA ASN A 104 11.70 -11.08 4.63
C ASN A 104 11.67 -9.96 5.71
N ASP A 105 11.81 -8.70 5.30
CA ASP A 105 11.89 -7.52 6.18
C ASP A 105 10.53 -7.12 6.78
N ILE A 106 9.42 -7.53 6.16
CA ILE A 106 8.04 -7.33 6.62
C ILE A 106 7.47 -8.68 7.05
N ILE A 107 6.98 -8.72 8.30
CA ILE A 107 6.39 -9.88 8.95
C ILE A 107 4.91 -9.98 8.61
N ARG A 108 4.19 -8.84 8.64
CA ARG A 108 2.79 -8.76 8.25
C ARG A 108 2.41 -7.33 7.86
N VAL A 109 1.29 -7.22 7.15
CA VAL A 109 0.68 -5.94 6.79
C VAL A 109 -0.75 -5.90 7.30
N GLU A 110 -1.16 -4.76 7.83
CA GLU A 110 -2.56 -4.50 8.16
C GLU A 110 -3.01 -3.17 7.58
N MET A 111 -4.21 -3.13 6.99
CA MET A 111 -4.82 -1.91 6.46
C MET A 111 -6.10 -1.65 7.22
N TYR A 112 -6.18 -0.48 7.86
CA TYR A 112 -7.34 -0.05 8.63
C TYR A 112 -8.18 0.81 7.70
N LEU A 113 -9.38 0.32 7.41
CA LEU A 113 -10.24 0.88 6.40
C LEU A 113 -11.33 1.74 7.04
N ASP A 114 -11.69 2.80 6.34
CA ASP A 114 -12.89 3.56 6.62
C ASP A 114 -14.13 2.63 6.57
N PRO A 115 -15.01 2.65 7.59
CA PRO A 115 -16.13 1.73 7.65
C PRO A 115 -17.19 1.99 6.57
N ILE A 116 -17.18 3.17 5.94
CA ILE A 116 -18.17 3.57 4.93
C ILE A 116 -17.60 3.40 3.52
N ASN A 117 -16.49 4.06 3.20
CA ASN A 117 -15.96 4.11 1.84
C ASN A 117 -14.82 3.11 1.57
N ARG A 118 -14.37 2.36 2.60
CA ARG A 118 -13.29 1.36 2.52
C ARG A 118 -11.92 1.92 2.10
N ASN A 119 -11.74 3.24 2.10
CA ASN A 119 -10.43 3.86 1.89
C ASN A 119 -9.47 3.47 3.03
N ILE A 120 -8.20 3.30 2.70
CA ILE A 120 -7.17 2.97 3.70
C ILE A 120 -6.85 4.24 4.49
N LYS A 121 -7.15 4.22 5.79
CA LYS A 121 -6.78 5.28 6.73
C LYS A 121 -5.39 5.07 7.27
N ASP A 122 -5.11 3.85 7.74
CA ASP A 122 -3.79 3.49 8.24
C ASP A 122 -3.28 2.22 7.55
N LEU A 123 -2.06 2.28 7.03
CA LEU A 123 -1.29 1.14 6.56
C LEU A 123 -0.22 0.81 7.60
N PHE A 124 -0.36 -0.31 8.29
CA PHE A 124 0.64 -0.82 9.22
C PHE A 124 1.57 -1.81 8.52
N LEU A 125 2.87 -1.50 8.54
CA LEU A 125 3.94 -2.42 8.17
C LEU A 125 4.61 -2.91 9.43
N TYR A 126 4.47 -4.20 9.72
CA TYR A 126 5.15 -4.84 10.84
C TYR A 126 6.44 -5.45 10.35
N VAL A 127 7.54 -4.99 10.89
CA VAL A 127 8.88 -5.20 10.33
C VAL A 127 9.80 -5.92 11.29
N GLN A 128 10.81 -6.61 10.73
CA GLN A 128 11.92 -7.11 11.52
C GLN A 128 12.76 -5.96 12.12
N GLU A 129 13.49 -6.24 13.20
CA GLU A 129 14.39 -5.28 13.81
C GLU A 129 15.56 -4.90 12.88
N GLY A 130 16.21 -3.76 13.16
CA GLY A 130 17.41 -3.34 12.44
C GLY A 130 17.19 -2.44 11.22
N LEU A 131 15.97 -1.97 10.98
CA LEU A 131 15.70 -0.99 9.93
C LEU A 131 16.25 0.41 10.28
N ASP A 132 16.96 0.99 9.32
CA ASP A 132 17.48 2.36 9.41
C ASP A 132 16.38 3.39 9.15
N LYS A 133 15.63 3.68 10.22
CA LYS A 133 14.54 4.67 10.25
C LYS A 133 15.04 6.10 10.00
N LEU A 134 16.27 6.43 10.39
CA LEU A 134 16.82 7.77 10.21
C LEU A 134 17.08 8.06 8.74
N LYS A 135 17.74 7.13 8.04
CA LYS A 135 17.97 7.22 6.60
C LYS A 135 16.65 7.30 5.82
N LEU A 136 15.65 6.52 6.21
CA LEU A 136 14.33 6.59 5.59
C LEU A 136 13.68 7.97 5.77
N LYS A 137 13.79 8.57 6.96
CA LYS A 137 13.30 9.93 7.23
C LYS A 137 13.94 10.97 6.31
N GLU A 138 15.26 10.91 6.18
CA GLU A 138 16.02 11.83 5.32
C GLU A 138 15.54 11.73 3.86
N ILE A 139 15.45 10.50 3.32
CA ILE A 139 14.97 10.24 1.95
C ILE A 139 13.57 10.82 1.72
N LEU A 140 12.65 10.65 2.68
CA LEU A 140 11.27 11.11 2.54
C LEU A 140 11.16 12.64 2.64
N ASN A 141 11.88 13.26 3.58
CA ASN A 141 11.90 14.72 3.74
C ASN A 141 12.48 15.43 2.51
N GLU A 142 13.50 14.85 1.86
CA GLU A 142 14.07 15.40 0.64
C GLU A 142 13.11 15.33 -0.55
N LYS A 143 12.21 14.35 -0.57
CA LYS A 143 11.35 14.05 -1.73
C LYS A 143 9.95 14.64 -1.63
N TYR A 144 9.42 14.83 -0.43
CA TYR A 144 8.01 15.16 -0.23
C TYR A 144 7.82 16.25 0.82
N GLU A 145 7.43 17.45 0.37
CA GLU A 145 7.16 18.60 1.25
C GLU A 145 5.79 18.50 1.97
N GLY A 146 4.89 17.63 1.51
CA GLY A 146 3.51 17.51 1.99
C GLY A 146 3.26 16.37 2.97
N VAL A 147 4.31 15.75 3.50
CA VAL A 147 4.24 14.57 4.35
C VAL A 147 4.89 14.88 5.70
N SER A 148 4.18 14.62 6.80
CA SER A 148 4.73 14.74 8.15
C SER A 148 5.33 13.41 8.59
N ILE A 149 6.49 13.44 9.26
CA ILE A 149 7.18 12.24 9.73
C ILE A 149 7.46 12.33 11.23
N GLU A 150 6.92 11.38 11.98
CA GLU A 150 7.14 11.23 13.41
C GLU A 150 8.00 9.99 13.67
N LEU A 151 9.01 10.15 14.53
CA LEU A 151 9.93 9.09 14.92
C LEU A 151 9.88 8.94 16.44
N ASN A 152 8.96 8.09 16.91
CA ASN A 152 8.79 7.75 18.33
C ASN A 152 9.07 6.25 18.53
N SER A 153 8.22 5.54 19.28
CA SER A 153 8.23 4.07 19.32
C SER A 153 8.00 3.47 17.93
N GLU A 154 7.18 4.13 17.13
CA GLU A 154 6.89 3.80 15.74
C GLU A 154 7.39 4.90 14.81
N PHE A 155 7.63 4.53 13.55
CA PHE A 155 7.91 5.47 12.48
C PHE A 155 6.62 5.73 11.73
N ILE A 156 6.09 6.95 11.83
CA ILE A 156 4.78 7.29 11.31
C ILE A 156 4.94 8.33 10.21
N ILE A 157 4.41 8.02 9.04
CA ILE A 157 4.34 8.90 7.88
C ILE A 157 2.88 9.32 7.73
N THR A 158 2.60 10.61 7.85
CA THR A 158 1.24 11.16 7.77
C THR A 158 1.12 12.01 6.51
N GLY A 159 0.27 11.56 5.59
CA GLY A 159 -0.15 12.35 4.43
C GLY A 159 -1.44 13.11 4.71
N LYS A 160 -2.11 13.54 3.63
CA LYS A 160 -3.35 14.34 3.71
C LYS A 160 -4.50 13.58 4.39
N ASP A 161 -4.66 12.31 4.04
CA ASP A 161 -5.83 11.49 4.38
C ASP A 161 -5.47 10.02 4.67
N TYR A 162 -4.18 9.73 4.81
CA TYR A 162 -3.62 8.41 5.11
C TYR A 162 -2.46 8.51 6.09
N ARG A 163 -2.17 7.40 6.77
CA ARG A 163 -0.94 7.20 7.54
C ARG A 163 -0.28 5.87 7.13
N ILE A 164 1.05 5.88 7.01
CA ILE A 164 1.85 4.65 6.92
C ILE A 164 2.60 4.54 8.25
N ILE A 165 2.36 3.47 8.99
CA ILE A 165 2.88 3.23 10.32
C ILE A 165 3.80 2.03 10.26
N ILE A 166 5.07 2.24 10.61
CA ILE A 166 6.11 1.22 10.58
C ILE A 166 6.53 0.96 12.03
N GLY A 167 6.12 -0.20 12.53
CA GLY A 167 6.30 -0.63 13.91
C GLY A 167 6.93 -2.02 14.01
N GLY A 168 7.67 -2.26 15.10
CA GLY A 168 8.13 -3.60 15.43
C GLY A 168 7.01 -4.39 16.10
N LYS A 169 6.86 -5.67 15.77
CA LYS A 169 6.21 -6.67 16.63
C LYS A 169 7.12 -7.86 16.79
#